data_AF-A0A5N5Q0I5-F1
#
_entry.id   AF-A0A5N5Q0I5-F1
#
_cell.length_a   1.000
_cell.length_b   1.000
_cell.length_c   1.000
_cell.angle_alpha   90.00
_cell.angle_beta   90.00
_cell.angle_gamma   90.00
#
_symmetry.space_group_name_H-M   'P 1'
#
loop_
_entity.id
_entity.type
_entity.pdbx_description
1 polymer ?
#
loop_
_entity_poly.entity_id
_entity_poly.type
_entity_poly.pdbx_seq_one_letter_code
_entity_poly.pdbx_strand_id
1 'polypeptide(L)'
;MVDRPNKPSALSSTPGLPPQAQVNITHGNQKVTAVLPTGESVEILLYGATVISWKDKSGAEKLWLSEASKLDGSKAVRGGIPLVFPVFGPPPPQHATSNLPQHGFARTSRWEFLGKSTSESESSEGGADLSVKLDFGLSSASLEAETKKLWDYAFNLIYSVTLSRESLTTSLVVTNDDSRSFELQVLLHTYFRVGDITKTTVTGLEGAQYIDKVDRKSLKTESSSSLCIAGETDRVYTPVGGLSAPVKIVEGGKTKFTVARDNLQDVVVWNPWSEKAQGMGDFAPKEGYKNMLCVEAGSVREWQTLEPGDAFEGAQTLTLA
;
A
#
# COMPACT_ATOMS: atom_id res chain seq x y z
N MET A 1 31.65 48.25 45.70
CA MET A 1 30.95 47.36 44.75
C MET A 1 29.60 47.06 45.36
N VAL A 2 28.52 47.49 44.71
CA VAL A 2 27.16 47.33 45.24
C VAL A 2 26.57 46.07 44.61
N ASP A 3 26.46 45.00 45.39
CA ASP A 3 25.77 43.78 44.95
C ASP A 3 24.28 44.07 44.81
N ARG A 4 23.75 43.91 43.59
CA ARG A 4 22.32 44.04 43.31
C ARG A 4 21.66 42.66 43.48
N PRO A 5 20.67 42.48 44.38
CA PRO A 5 20.12 41.16 44.72
C PRO A 5 19.28 40.49 43.62
N ASN A 6 18.91 41.22 42.56
CA ASN A 6 17.99 40.73 41.53
C ASN A 6 18.67 40.68 40.16
N LYS A 7 19.53 39.69 39.94
CA LYS A 7 19.97 39.32 38.60
C LYS A 7 18.89 38.42 37.99
N PRO A 8 18.21 38.81 36.89
CA PRO A 8 17.24 37.94 36.24
C PRO A 8 17.91 36.62 35.84
N SER A 9 17.29 35.50 36.19
CA SER A 9 17.75 34.17 35.78
C SER A 9 17.91 34.13 34.27
N ALA A 10 19.01 33.54 33.79
CA ALA A 10 19.21 33.31 32.37
C ALA A 10 17.98 32.56 31.83
N LEU A 11 17.38 33.11 30.76
CA LEU A 11 16.35 32.41 30.01
C LEU A 11 16.89 31.03 29.67
N SER A 12 16.19 29.98 30.08
CA SER A 12 16.53 28.61 29.69
C SER A 12 16.65 28.60 28.17
N SER A 13 17.77 28.11 27.65
CA SER A 13 17.94 27.90 26.22
C SER A 13 16.72 27.13 25.71
N THR A 14 15.99 27.73 24.77
CA THR A 14 14.93 27.02 24.05
C THR A 14 15.55 25.72 23.54
N PRO A 15 15.03 24.54 23.93
CA PRO A 15 15.50 23.28 23.37
C PRO A 15 15.45 23.41 21.84
N GLY A 16 16.54 23.01 21.17
CA GLY A 16 16.54 22.96 19.71
C GLY A 16 15.35 22.13 19.22
N LEU A 17 14.78 22.50 18.08
CA LEU A 17 13.68 21.73 17.49
C LEU A 17 14.09 20.25 17.42
N PRO A 18 13.22 19.32 17.85
CA PRO A 18 13.52 17.91 17.76
C PRO A 18 13.83 17.53 16.30
N PRO A 19 14.69 16.52 16.07
CA PRO A 19 14.99 16.04 14.73
C PRO A 19 13.69 15.71 13.99
N GLN A 20 13.51 16.23 12.78
CA GLN A 20 12.32 15.96 11.96
C GLN A 20 12.62 14.94 10.87
N ALA A 21 11.56 14.28 10.38
CA ALA A 21 11.67 13.44 9.20
C ALA A 21 12.17 14.24 7.99
N GLN A 22 13.15 13.68 7.28
CA GLN A 22 13.68 14.26 6.06
C GLN A 22 12.86 13.76 4.87
N VAL A 23 12.39 14.67 4.02
CA VAL A 23 11.64 14.33 2.80
C VAL A 23 12.33 14.99 1.62
N ASN A 24 12.63 14.19 0.60
CA ASN A 24 13.32 14.64 -0.61
C ASN A 24 12.54 14.22 -1.85
N ILE A 25 12.51 15.11 -2.84
CA ILE A 25 12.12 14.78 -4.20
C ILE A 25 13.41 14.52 -4.99
N THR A 26 13.53 13.34 -5.58
CA THR A 26 14.76 12.85 -6.21
C THR A 26 14.51 12.38 -7.64
N HIS A 27 15.59 12.00 -8.34
CA HIS A 27 15.55 11.42 -9.68
C HIS A 27 14.83 12.30 -10.72
N GLY A 28 15.06 13.62 -10.66
CA GLY A 28 14.44 14.56 -11.60
C GLY A 28 12.92 14.67 -11.45
N ASN A 29 12.42 14.75 -10.21
CA ASN A 29 10.98 14.80 -9.91
C ASN A 29 10.21 13.55 -10.33
N GLN A 30 10.78 12.38 -10.07
CA GLN A 30 10.14 11.09 -10.31
C GLN A 30 9.85 10.32 -9.03
N LYS A 31 10.55 10.62 -7.93
CA LYS A 31 10.49 9.85 -6.69
C LYS A 31 10.44 10.76 -5.48
N VAL A 32 9.61 10.42 -4.50
CA VAL A 32 9.58 11.02 -3.16
C VAL A 32 10.16 10.01 -2.18
N THR A 33 11.08 10.44 -1.32
CA THR A 33 11.68 9.60 -0.28
C THR A 33 11.48 10.26 1.07
N ALA A 34 11.19 9.48 2.12
CA ALA A 34 11.21 9.98 3.49
C ALA A 34 12.05 9.08 4.39
N VAL A 35 12.73 9.70 5.36
CA VAL A 35 13.53 9.02 6.39
C VAL A 35 13.19 9.63 7.76
N LEU A 36 12.78 8.78 8.71
CA LEU A 36 12.58 9.18 10.09
C LEU A 36 13.94 9.37 10.79
N PRO A 37 14.04 10.20 11.84
CA PRO A 37 15.27 10.33 12.61
C PRO A 37 15.77 9.02 13.23
N THR A 38 14.88 8.05 13.42
CA THR A 38 15.18 6.71 13.91
C THR A 38 15.70 5.76 12.84
N GLY A 39 15.72 6.17 11.56
CA GLY A 39 16.35 5.45 10.45
C GLY A 39 15.40 4.68 9.53
N GLU A 40 14.13 4.53 9.91
CA GLU A 40 13.10 3.98 9.01
C GLU A 40 12.97 4.85 7.77
N SER A 41 12.71 4.23 6.62
CA SER A 41 12.61 4.95 5.36
C SER A 41 11.58 4.36 4.41
N VAL A 42 11.07 5.22 3.53
CA VAL A 42 10.13 4.85 2.45
C VAL A 42 10.53 5.54 1.15
N GLU A 43 10.36 4.85 0.03
CA GLU A 43 10.51 5.42 -1.31
C GLU A 43 9.23 5.21 -2.12
N ILE A 44 8.74 6.28 -2.74
CA ILE A 44 7.50 6.30 -3.52
C ILE A 44 7.81 6.86 -4.91
N LEU A 45 7.46 6.10 -5.95
CA LEU A 45 7.52 6.55 -7.34
C LEU A 45 6.27 7.38 -7.65
N LEU A 46 6.43 8.57 -8.25
CA LEU A 46 5.28 9.39 -8.67
C LEU A 46 4.47 8.72 -9.77
N TYR A 47 5.11 7.90 -10.60
CA TYR A 47 4.38 6.99 -11.47
C TYR A 47 3.69 5.92 -10.62
N GLY A 48 2.36 5.94 -10.66
CA GLY A 48 1.47 5.07 -9.90
C GLY A 48 1.35 5.39 -8.41
N ALA A 49 1.94 6.50 -7.92
CA ALA A 49 2.17 6.77 -6.50
C ALA A 49 2.67 5.51 -5.75
N THR A 50 3.49 4.69 -6.41
CA THR A 50 3.77 3.34 -5.97
C THR A 50 4.86 3.37 -4.91
N VAL A 51 4.55 2.91 -3.70
CA VAL A 51 5.56 2.64 -2.68
C VAL A 51 6.43 1.49 -3.18
N ILE A 52 7.73 1.71 -3.37
CA ILE A 52 8.66 0.70 -3.93
C ILE A 52 9.68 0.17 -2.91
N SER A 53 9.83 0.83 -1.77
CA SER A 53 10.73 0.43 -0.69
C SER A 53 10.17 0.89 0.65
N TRP A 54 10.25 0.04 1.66
CA TRP A 54 10.00 0.37 3.06
C TRP A 54 11.01 -0.37 3.93
N LYS A 55 11.84 0.37 4.66
CA LYS A 55 12.91 -0.18 5.50
C LYS A 55 12.69 0.17 6.96
N ASP A 56 13.00 -0.77 7.84
CA ASP A 56 13.06 -0.51 9.27
C ASP A 56 14.35 0.27 9.66
N LYS A 57 14.50 0.58 10.95
CA LYS A 57 15.68 1.27 11.51
C LYS A 57 17.02 0.56 11.26
N SER A 58 17.00 -0.76 11.01
CA SER A 58 18.21 -1.53 10.68
C SER A 58 18.57 -1.46 9.19
N GLY A 59 17.72 -0.85 8.37
CA GLY A 59 17.85 -0.81 6.92
C GLY A 59 17.31 -2.06 6.23
N ALA A 60 16.63 -2.95 6.95
CA ALA A 60 16.09 -4.18 6.37
C ALA A 60 14.81 -3.89 5.58
N GLU A 61 14.82 -4.28 4.31
CA GLU A 61 13.69 -4.11 3.38
C GLU A 61 12.50 -4.99 3.76
N LYS A 62 11.30 -4.40 3.69
CA LYS A 62 10.02 -5.05 4.04
C LYS A 62 9.17 -5.36 2.83
N LEU A 63 9.38 -4.66 1.71
CA LEU A 63 8.66 -4.89 0.47
C LEU A 63 9.51 -5.65 -0.53
N TRP A 64 8.87 -6.56 -1.26
CA TRP A 64 9.52 -7.21 -2.38
C TRP A 64 9.34 -6.36 -3.63
N LEU A 65 10.44 -6.16 -4.35
CA LEU A 65 10.48 -5.46 -5.62
C LEU A 65 11.30 -6.31 -6.59
N SER A 66 10.77 -6.53 -7.78
CA SER A 66 11.52 -7.24 -8.81
C SER A 66 12.71 -6.42 -9.30
N GLU A 67 13.85 -7.09 -9.50
CA GLU A 67 15.05 -6.50 -10.10
C GLU A 67 14.85 -6.11 -11.58
N ALA A 68 13.90 -6.73 -12.28
CA ALA A 68 13.55 -6.41 -13.66
C ALA A 68 12.39 -5.40 -13.76
N SER A 69 11.87 -4.93 -12.63
CA SER A 69 10.77 -3.97 -12.59
C SER A 69 11.14 -2.68 -13.32
N LYS A 70 10.22 -2.16 -14.14
CA LYS A 70 10.38 -0.87 -14.79
C LYS A 70 10.00 0.24 -13.82
N LEU A 71 10.95 1.12 -13.53
CA LEU A 71 10.77 2.28 -12.64
C LEU A 71 10.80 3.61 -13.41
N ASP A 72 10.81 3.55 -14.74
CA ASP A 72 10.88 4.68 -15.67
C ASP A 72 9.51 5.20 -16.13
N GLY A 73 8.43 4.62 -15.59
CA GLY A 73 7.06 4.95 -15.97
C GLY A 73 6.57 4.29 -17.27
N SER A 74 7.34 3.38 -17.88
CA SER A 74 6.91 2.68 -19.10
C SER A 74 5.84 1.61 -18.86
N LYS A 75 5.80 1.04 -17.64
CA LYS A 75 4.88 -0.03 -17.22
C LYS A 75 4.62 0.06 -15.72
N ALA A 76 3.54 -0.57 -15.26
CA ALA A 76 3.28 -0.73 -13.83
C ALA A 76 4.46 -1.43 -13.14
N VAL A 77 4.78 -1.00 -11.93
CA VAL A 77 5.87 -1.55 -11.11
C VAL A 77 5.55 -3.00 -10.71
N ARG A 78 6.53 -3.91 -10.86
CA ARG A 78 6.46 -5.30 -10.40
C ARG A 78 6.98 -5.43 -8.96
N GLY A 79 6.14 -5.06 -7.99
CA GLY A 79 6.47 -5.13 -6.57
C GLY A 79 6.09 -3.86 -5.82
N GLY A 80 6.45 -3.77 -4.54
CA GLY A 80 6.05 -2.65 -3.69
C GLY A 80 4.57 -2.68 -3.34
N ILE A 81 3.88 -1.54 -3.47
CA ILE A 81 2.43 -1.40 -3.26
C ILE A 81 1.77 -0.70 -4.47
N PRO A 82 1.56 -1.39 -5.61
CA PRO A 82 0.80 -0.83 -6.72
C PRO A 82 -0.67 -0.55 -6.33
N LEU A 83 -1.21 0.56 -6.82
CA LEU A 83 -2.59 0.96 -6.59
C LEU A 83 -3.51 0.43 -7.69
N VAL A 84 -4.54 -0.31 -7.30
CA VAL A 84 -5.58 -0.82 -8.20
C VAL A 84 -6.81 0.07 -8.09
N PHE A 85 -7.19 0.70 -9.20
CA PHE A 85 -8.40 1.51 -9.34
C PHE A 85 -8.64 1.82 -10.83
N PRO A 86 -9.89 1.87 -11.32
CA PRO A 86 -11.16 1.59 -10.64
C PRO A 86 -11.65 0.14 -10.77
N VAL A 87 -10.83 -0.78 -11.30
CA VAL A 87 -11.23 -2.17 -11.55
C VAL A 87 -10.13 -3.13 -11.11
N PHE A 88 -10.50 -4.21 -10.41
CA PHE A 88 -9.58 -5.27 -10.02
C PHE A 88 -9.59 -6.43 -11.02
N GLY A 89 -8.40 -6.89 -11.41
CA GLY A 89 -8.23 -7.96 -12.38
C GLY A 89 -8.57 -7.52 -13.81
N PRO A 90 -8.77 -8.47 -14.73
CA PRO A 90 -9.28 -8.18 -16.07
C PRO A 90 -10.67 -7.53 -15.98
N PRO A 91 -10.92 -6.41 -16.68
CA PRO A 91 -12.22 -5.77 -16.62
C PRO A 91 -13.32 -6.68 -17.17
N PRO A 92 -14.51 -6.70 -16.55
CA PRO A 92 -15.63 -7.46 -17.06
C PRO A 92 -16.12 -6.88 -18.39
N PRO A 93 -16.68 -7.72 -19.27
CA PRO A 93 -17.32 -7.23 -20.48
C PRO A 93 -18.63 -6.51 -20.14
N GLN A 94 -19.04 -5.55 -20.97
CA GLN A 94 -20.27 -4.76 -20.80
C GLN A 94 -20.39 -3.98 -19.47
N HIS A 95 -19.26 -3.49 -18.94
CA HIS A 95 -19.19 -2.60 -17.78
C HIS A 95 -18.52 -1.28 -18.17
N ALA A 96 -18.71 -0.21 -17.37
CA ALA A 96 -18.09 1.09 -17.63
C ALA A 96 -16.55 1.01 -17.74
N THR A 97 -15.93 0.02 -17.06
CA THR A 97 -14.48 -0.21 -17.06
C THR A 97 -14.00 -1.17 -18.15
N SER A 98 -14.86 -1.67 -19.04
CA SER A 98 -14.52 -2.73 -20.02
C SER A 98 -13.34 -2.38 -20.94
N ASN A 99 -13.09 -1.10 -21.19
CA ASN A 99 -12.01 -0.65 -22.07
C ASN A 99 -10.68 -0.41 -21.31
N LEU A 100 -10.67 -0.53 -19.99
CA LEU A 100 -9.47 -0.34 -19.18
C LEU A 100 -8.51 -1.53 -19.27
N PRO A 101 -7.21 -1.33 -18.99
CA PRO A 101 -6.32 -2.46 -18.78
C PRO A 101 -6.63 -3.18 -17.45
N GLN A 102 -6.11 -4.40 -17.32
CA GLN A 102 -6.18 -5.14 -16.06
C GLN A 102 -5.61 -4.31 -14.90
N HIS A 103 -6.36 -4.29 -13.79
CA HIS A 103 -6.14 -3.48 -12.58
C HIS A 103 -6.29 -1.96 -12.75
N GLY A 104 -6.93 -1.51 -13.83
CA GLY A 104 -7.19 -0.10 -14.08
C GLY A 104 -5.92 0.71 -14.33
N PHE A 105 -5.97 2.01 -14.07
CA PHE A 105 -4.97 2.96 -14.52
C PHE A 105 -4.23 3.71 -13.42
N ALA A 106 -4.65 3.61 -12.15
CA ALA A 106 -4.02 4.32 -11.04
C ALA A 106 -2.51 4.04 -10.97
N ARG A 107 -2.09 2.77 -11.01
CA ARG A 107 -0.68 2.32 -11.05
C ARG A 107 0.10 2.64 -12.34
N THR A 108 -0.57 3.14 -13.38
CA THR A 108 0.05 3.51 -14.66
C THR A 108 -0.12 4.98 -15.02
N SER A 109 -0.57 5.79 -14.06
CA SER A 109 -0.72 7.23 -14.22
C SER A 109 0.35 7.93 -13.41
N ARG A 110 0.79 9.12 -13.82
CA ARG A 110 1.69 9.94 -13.00
C ARG A 110 0.86 10.73 -12.00
N TRP A 111 1.19 10.59 -10.72
CA TRP A 111 0.56 11.32 -9.62
C TRP A 111 1.34 12.60 -9.29
N GLU A 112 0.64 13.55 -8.69
CA GLU A 112 1.23 14.76 -8.13
C GLU A 112 1.59 14.55 -6.67
N PHE A 113 2.74 15.07 -6.22
CA PHE A 113 3.05 15.12 -4.79
C PHE A 113 2.49 16.41 -4.20
N LEU A 114 1.52 16.28 -3.29
CA LEU A 114 0.77 17.39 -2.70
C LEU A 114 1.46 17.98 -1.47
N GLY A 115 2.36 17.23 -0.84
CA GLY A 115 3.17 17.71 0.27
C GLY A 115 3.34 16.70 1.40
N LYS A 116 3.88 17.20 2.51
CA LYS A 116 4.11 16.41 3.73
C LYS A 116 3.48 17.07 4.95
N SER A 117 3.09 16.25 5.91
CA SER A 117 2.82 16.68 7.29
C SER A 117 3.55 15.78 8.28
N THR A 118 3.94 16.33 9.42
CA THR A 118 4.65 15.59 10.49
C THR A 118 3.86 15.73 11.78
N SER A 119 3.70 14.63 12.50
CA SER A 119 3.11 14.65 13.84
C SER A 119 4.15 14.26 14.88
N GLU A 120 4.09 14.89 16.03
CA GLU A 120 4.80 14.46 17.25
C GLU A 120 3.72 14.03 18.25
N SER A 121 3.66 12.76 18.61
CA SER A 121 2.94 12.36 19.83
C SER A 121 3.92 12.25 20.99
N GLU A 122 3.66 12.96 22.07
CA GLU A 122 4.36 12.79 23.34
C GLU A 122 4.07 11.38 23.87
N SER A 123 4.95 10.42 23.57
CA SER A 123 4.92 9.14 24.26
C SER A 123 5.51 9.33 25.66
N SER A 124 4.85 8.76 26.68
CA SER A 124 5.28 8.78 28.07
C SER A 124 6.60 8.02 28.33
N GLU A 125 7.17 7.37 27.31
CA GLU A 125 8.41 6.59 27.36
C GLU A 125 9.53 7.24 26.52
N GLY A 126 9.76 8.54 26.71
CA GLY A 126 11.07 9.15 26.44
C GLY A 126 11.46 9.34 24.97
N GLY A 127 10.53 9.28 24.02
CA GLY A 127 10.79 9.68 22.64
C GLY A 127 9.51 10.06 21.91
N ALA A 128 9.46 11.24 21.29
CA ALA A 128 8.36 11.60 20.40
C ALA A 128 8.17 10.50 19.34
N ASP A 129 6.94 10.01 19.20
CA ASP A 129 6.57 9.14 18.09
C ASP A 129 6.43 10.03 16.86
N LEU A 130 7.54 10.17 16.15
CA LEU A 130 7.62 10.96 14.93
C LEU A 130 7.08 10.14 13.78
N SER A 131 6.04 10.67 13.13
CA SER A 131 5.55 10.16 11.87
C SER A 131 5.65 11.21 10.78
N VAL A 132 5.73 10.77 9.53
CA VAL A 132 5.63 11.64 8.35
C VAL A 132 4.58 11.09 7.40
N LYS A 133 3.60 11.92 7.09
CA LYS A 133 2.57 11.67 6.08
C LYS A 133 2.95 12.37 4.78
N LEU A 134 2.85 11.64 3.68
CA LEU A 134 3.11 12.11 2.33
C LEU A 134 1.82 11.96 1.52
N ASP A 135 1.32 13.05 0.95
CA ASP A 135 0.06 13.07 0.20
C ASP A 135 0.31 13.18 -1.31
N PHE A 136 -0.43 12.39 -2.08
CA PHE A 136 -0.34 12.30 -3.53
C PHE A 136 -1.72 12.43 -4.17
N GLY A 137 -1.81 13.16 -5.29
CA GLY A 137 -3.06 13.45 -6.00
C GLY A 137 -3.09 12.84 -7.40
N LEU A 138 -4.25 12.31 -7.80
CA LEU A 138 -4.57 11.96 -9.18
C LEU A 138 -6.02 12.37 -9.47
N SER A 139 -6.27 13.06 -10.58
CA SER A 139 -7.62 13.46 -10.95
C SER A 139 -7.88 13.20 -12.42
N SER A 140 -9.15 13.15 -12.81
CA SER A 140 -9.53 13.04 -14.23
C SER A 140 -8.98 14.17 -15.10
N ALA A 141 -8.66 15.32 -14.51
CA ALA A 141 -8.08 16.48 -15.20
C ALA A 141 -6.57 16.33 -15.47
N SER A 142 -5.85 15.51 -14.69
CA SER A 142 -4.42 15.24 -14.89
C SER A 142 -4.14 13.95 -15.66
N LEU A 143 -5.18 13.19 -16.04
CA LEU A 143 -5.03 12.01 -16.89
C LEU A 143 -4.65 12.36 -18.33
N GLU A 144 -3.85 11.49 -18.94
CA GLU A 144 -3.62 11.49 -20.38
C GLU A 144 -4.93 11.28 -21.15
N ALA A 145 -5.07 11.97 -22.28
CA ALA A 145 -6.32 11.95 -23.06
C ALA A 145 -6.74 10.53 -23.48
N GLU A 146 -5.78 9.65 -23.80
CA GLU A 146 -6.07 8.27 -24.17
C GLU A 146 -6.60 7.46 -22.99
N THR A 147 -6.06 7.63 -21.78
CA THR A 147 -6.59 6.95 -20.58
C THR A 147 -7.97 7.47 -20.22
N LYS A 148 -8.18 8.79 -20.28
CA LYS A 148 -9.47 9.41 -19.99
C LYS A 148 -10.58 8.90 -20.92
N LYS A 149 -10.31 8.68 -22.20
CA LYS A 149 -11.27 8.12 -23.16
C LYS A 149 -11.76 6.70 -22.81
N LEU A 150 -10.96 5.92 -22.09
CA LEU A 150 -11.33 4.55 -21.73
C LEU A 150 -12.32 4.49 -20.55
N TRP A 151 -12.33 5.53 -19.71
CA TRP A 151 -13.20 5.66 -18.54
C TRP A 151 -13.42 7.15 -18.24
N ASP A 152 -14.37 7.75 -18.95
CA ASP A 152 -14.59 9.21 -18.98
C ASP A 152 -15.51 9.65 -17.84
N TYR A 153 -15.04 9.56 -16.60
CA TYR A 153 -15.68 10.11 -15.41
C TYR A 153 -14.80 11.21 -14.80
N ALA A 154 -15.43 12.21 -14.18
CA ALA A 154 -14.73 13.14 -13.30
C ALA A 154 -14.53 12.54 -11.90
N PHE A 155 -13.31 12.59 -11.40
CA PHE A 155 -12.95 12.03 -10.09
C PHE A 155 -11.71 12.73 -9.52
N ASN A 156 -11.54 12.58 -8.21
CA ASN A 156 -10.33 12.92 -7.48
C ASN A 156 -9.86 11.73 -6.62
N LEU A 157 -8.55 11.51 -6.56
CA LEU A 157 -7.90 10.53 -5.71
C LEU A 157 -6.86 11.23 -4.85
N ILE A 158 -6.94 11.01 -3.53
CA ILE A 158 -5.88 11.36 -2.58
C ILE A 158 -5.32 10.07 -2.01
N TYR A 159 -4.05 9.82 -2.25
CA TYR A 159 -3.31 8.72 -1.67
C TYR A 159 -2.35 9.25 -0.61
N SER A 160 -2.45 8.71 0.61
CA SER A 160 -1.61 9.12 1.73
C SER A 160 -0.71 7.97 2.16
N VAL A 161 0.58 8.25 2.34
CA VAL A 161 1.56 7.30 2.88
C VAL A 161 2.12 7.86 4.17
N THR A 162 1.83 7.22 5.29
CA THR A 162 2.32 7.60 6.62
C THR A 162 3.36 6.61 7.09
N LEU A 163 4.61 7.06 7.19
CA LEU A 163 5.71 6.32 7.78
C LEU A 163 5.82 6.66 9.26
N SER A 164 5.78 5.63 10.10
CA SER A 164 6.02 5.70 11.54
C SER A 164 7.07 4.65 11.93
N ARG A 165 7.48 4.65 13.20
CA ARG A 165 8.31 3.56 13.74
C ARG A 165 7.58 2.23 13.57
N GLU A 166 8.26 1.27 12.94
CA GLU A 166 7.79 -0.11 12.78
C GLU A 166 6.42 -0.25 12.07
N SER A 167 5.93 0.82 11.43
CA SER A 167 4.61 0.86 10.80
C SER A 167 4.58 1.70 9.52
N LEU A 168 3.81 1.24 8.54
CA LEU A 168 3.49 1.95 7.32
C LEU A 168 1.98 1.91 7.10
N THR A 169 1.33 3.06 7.16
CA THR A 169 -0.09 3.21 6.85
C THR A 169 -0.24 3.80 5.46
N THR A 170 -1.12 3.23 4.65
CA THR A 170 -1.47 3.79 3.35
C THR A 170 -2.98 3.86 3.21
N SER A 171 -3.52 5.05 2.93
CA SER A 171 -4.96 5.27 2.70
C SER A 171 -5.21 5.87 1.31
N LEU A 172 -6.37 5.54 0.75
CA LEU A 172 -6.84 6.05 -0.52
C LEU A 172 -8.25 6.60 -0.34
N VAL A 173 -8.42 7.88 -0.67
CA VAL A 173 -9.72 8.54 -0.80
C VAL A 173 -10.03 8.68 -2.28
N VAL A 174 -11.23 8.25 -2.68
CA VAL A 174 -11.79 8.45 -4.01
C VAL A 174 -13.01 9.34 -3.87
N THR A 175 -13.06 10.45 -4.59
CA THR A 175 -14.23 11.34 -4.65
C THR A 175 -14.84 11.30 -6.05
N ASN A 176 -16.17 11.18 -6.11
CA ASN A 176 -16.91 11.32 -7.35
C ASN A 176 -17.21 12.80 -7.63
N ASP A 177 -16.41 13.40 -8.51
CA ASP A 177 -16.58 14.78 -8.98
C ASP A 177 -17.45 14.86 -10.25
N ASP A 178 -17.99 13.72 -10.73
CA ASP A 178 -18.88 13.66 -11.89
C ASP A 178 -20.33 13.98 -11.49
N SER A 179 -21.12 14.33 -12.50
CA SER A 179 -22.57 14.44 -12.39
C SER A 179 -23.30 13.08 -12.38
N ARG A 180 -22.59 12.00 -12.70
CA ARG A 180 -23.10 10.62 -12.77
C ARG A 180 -22.50 9.79 -11.64
N SER A 181 -23.26 8.81 -11.16
CA SER A 181 -22.66 7.77 -10.32
C SER A 181 -21.69 6.90 -11.13
N PHE A 182 -20.69 6.36 -10.45
CA PHE A 182 -19.82 5.34 -11.00
C PHE A 182 -19.55 4.23 -10.00
N GLU A 183 -19.22 3.06 -10.53
CA GLU A 183 -18.83 1.90 -9.74
C GLU A 183 -17.30 1.78 -9.73
N LEU A 184 -16.76 1.41 -8.57
CA LEU A 184 -15.33 1.22 -8.38
C LEU A 184 -15.01 -0.04 -7.60
N GLN A 185 -13.78 -0.49 -7.80
CA GLN A 185 -13.05 -1.40 -6.94
C GLN A 185 -11.68 -0.78 -6.65
N VAL A 186 -11.21 -0.99 -5.41
CA VAL A 186 -9.90 -0.53 -4.97
C VAL A 186 -9.12 -1.64 -4.31
N LEU A 187 -7.82 -1.67 -4.52
CA LEU A 187 -6.94 -2.59 -3.82
C LEU A 187 -5.52 -2.05 -3.75
N LEU A 188 -4.89 -2.31 -2.60
CA LEU A 188 -3.50 -2.01 -2.32
C LEU A 188 -2.70 -3.31 -2.51
N HIS A 189 -2.03 -3.44 -3.65
CA HIS A 189 -1.42 -4.69 -4.10
C HIS A 189 -0.07 -4.95 -3.42
N THR A 190 -0.05 -5.07 -2.10
CA THR A 190 1.17 -5.11 -1.28
C THR A 190 1.99 -6.40 -1.50
N TYR A 191 3.24 -6.27 -1.96
CA TYR A 191 4.22 -7.34 -2.09
C TYR A 191 5.12 -7.36 -0.84
N PHE A 192 4.87 -8.28 0.10
CA PHE A 192 5.73 -8.44 1.27
C PHE A 192 6.99 -9.22 0.91
N ARG A 193 8.14 -8.76 1.42
CA ARG A 193 9.39 -9.51 1.37
C ARG A 193 9.40 -10.57 2.46
N VAL A 194 9.50 -11.83 2.05
CA VAL A 194 9.69 -12.98 2.94
C VAL A 194 11.02 -13.65 2.65
N GLY A 195 11.59 -14.33 3.64
CA GLY A 195 12.83 -15.08 3.48
C GLY A 195 12.63 -16.39 2.73
N ASP A 196 11.55 -17.11 3.02
CA ASP A 196 11.24 -18.39 2.38
C ASP A 196 9.71 -18.64 2.38
N ILE A 197 9.11 -18.62 1.20
CA ILE A 197 7.66 -18.84 1.03
C ILE A 197 7.21 -20.19 1.60
N THR A 198 8.07 -21.22 1.60
CA THR A 198 7.74 -22.55 2.12
C THR A 198 7.68 -22.61 3.64
N LYS A 199 8.22 -21.60 4.33
CA LYS A 199 8.18 -21.41 5.78
C LYS A 199 7.27 -20.26 6.20
N THR A 200 6.54 -19.70 5.24
CA THR A 200 5.63 -18.58 5.41
C THR A 200 4.19 -19.08 5.43
N THR A 201 3.41 -18.60 6.39
CA THR A 201 1.98 -18.85 6.44
C THR A 201 1.18 -17.58 6.66
N VAL A 202 -0.11 -17.63 6.34
CA VAL A 202 -1.06 -16.53 6.57
C VAL A 202 -2.10 -16.98 7.59
N THR A 203 -2.30 -16.18 8.64
CA THR A 203 -3.32 -16.41 9.67
C THR A 203 -4.35 -15.27 9.68
N GLY A 204 -5.51 -15.51 10.31
CA GLY A 204 -6.64 -14.57 10.30
C GLY A 204 -7.63 -14.78 9.14
N LEU A 205 -7.48 -15.89 8.40
CA LEU A 205 -8.36 -16.28 7.29
C LEU A 205 -9.18 -17.56 7.58
N GLU A 206 -9.05 -18.14 8.77
CA GLU A 206 -9.80 -19.34 9.14
C GLU A 206 -11.32 -19.10 9.05
N GLY A 207 -12.03 -20.04 8.43
CA GLY A 207 -13.47 -19.95 8.19
C GLY A 207 -13.87 -18.97 7.09
N ALA A 208 -12.94 -18.19 6.53
CA ALA A 208 -13.25 -17.20 5.50
C ALA A 208 -13.66 -17.88 4.19
N GLN A 209 -14.70 -17.34 3.54
CA GLN A 209 -14.98 -17.70 2.16
C GLN A 209 -13.94 -17.06 1.23
N TYR A 210 -13.56 -17.78 0.18
CA TYR A 210 -12.69 -17.25 -0.86
C TYR A 210 -13.04 -17.74 -2.26
N ILE A 211 -12.74 -16.89 -3.25
CA ILE A 211 -12.77 -17.24 -4.67
C ILE A 211 -11.35 -17.67 -5.07
N ASP A 212 -11.21 -18.90 -5.56
CA ASP A 212 -9.95 -19.46 -6.04
C ASP A 212 -9.79 -19.24 -7.55
N LYS A 213 -8.99 -18.25 -7.96
CA LYS A 213 -8.82 -17.93 -9.39
C LYS A 213 -7.98 -18.97 -10.14
N VAL A 214 -7.18 -19.78 -9.44
CA VAL A 214 -6.41 -20.88 -10.04
C VAL A 214 -7.34 -22.06 -10.32
N ASP A 215 -8.29 -22.33 -9.43
CA ASP A 215 -9.31 -23.36 -9.59
C ASP A 215 -10.64 -22.79 -10.12
N ARG A 216 -10.61 -22.29 -11.36
CA ARG A 216 -11.81 -21.89 -12.14
C ARG A 216 -12.74 -20.89 -11.43
N LYS A 217 -12.20 -20.03 -10.56
CA LYS A 217 -12.98 -19.09 -9.72
C LYS A 217 -14.00 -19.79 -8.80
N SER A 218 -13.68 -20.99 -8.33
CA SER A 218 -14.54 -21.74 -7.41
C SER A 218 -14.63 -21.02 -6.05
N LEU A 219 -15.84 -21.03 -5.47
CA LEU A 219 -16.08 -20.53 -4.12
C LEU A 219 -15.78 -21.63 -3.10
N LYS A 220 -14.89 -21.36 -2.16
CA LYS A 220 -14.42 -22.30 -1.13
C LYS A 220 -14.42 -21.63 0.24
N THR A 221 -14.20 -22.42 1.29
CA THR A 221 -13.99 -21.95 2.66
C THR A 221 -12.62 -22.40 3.13
N GLU A 222 -11.88 -21.51 3.80
CA GLU A 222 -10.57 -21.85 4.38
C GLU A 222 -10.77 -22.60 5.70
N SER A 223 -10.43 -23.88 5.70
CA SER A 223 -10.51 -24.71 6.90
C SER A 223 -9.22 -24.68 7.74
N SER A 224 -8.13 -24.11 7.21
CA SER A 224 -6.85 -24.06 7.90
C SER A 224 -6.78 -22.82 8.80
N SER A 225 -6.35 -22.99 10.05
CA SER A 225 -6.04 -21.86 10.93
C SER A 225 -4.79 -21.06 10.49
N SER A 226 -3.95 -21.70 9.67
CA SER A 226 -2.72 -21.14 9.12
C SER A 226 -2.55 -21.62 7.67
N LEU A 227 -2.81 -20.74 6.71
CA LEU A 227 -2.69 -21.00 5.28
C LEU A 227 -1.22 -21.13 4.87
N CYS A 228 -0.84 -22.30 4.38
CA CYS A 228 0.47 -22.55 3.76
C CYS A 228 0.42 -22.29 2.24
N ILE A 229 1.47 -21.69 1.69
CA ILE A 229 1.60 -21.44 0.25
C ILE A 229 2.48 -22.54 -0.36
N ALA A 230 1.85 -23.55 -0.96
CA ALA A 230 2.52 -24.75 -1.49
C ALA A 230 2.46 -24.87 -3.03
N GLY A 231 1.97 -23.84 -3.71
CA GLY A 231 1.79 -23.80 -5.16
C GLY A 231 1.29 -22.42 -5.61
N GLU A 232 0.95 -22.28 -6.90
CA GLU A 232 0.32 -21.05 -7.38
C GLU A 232 -0.94 -20.77 -6.57
N THR A 233 -1.00 -19.58 -5.98
CA THR A 233 -2.11 -19.13 -5.16
C THR A 233 -2.58 -17.80 -5.71
N ASP A 234 -3.88 -17.69 -6.00
CA ASP A 234 -4.56 -16.45 -6.38
C ASP A 234 -5.99 -16.52 -5.83
N ARG A 235 -6.16 -16.05 -4.59
CA ARG A 235 -7.40 -16.24 -3.82
C ARG A 235 -7.90 -14.93 -3.27
N VAL A 236 -9.19 -14.66 -3.43
CA VAL A 236 -9.87 -13.45 -2.91
C VAL A 236 -10.72 -13.85 -1.72
N TYR A 237 -10.30 -13.50 -0.52
CA TYR A 237 -10.94 -13.83 0.75
C TYR A 237 -11.86 -12.71 1.24
N THR A 238 -12.95 -13.09 1.90
CA THR A 238 -13.74 -12.21 2.76
C THR A 238 -13.62 -12.71 4.22
N PRO A 239 -12.74 -12.11 5.05
CA PRO A 239 -12.45 -12.61 6.39
C PRO A 239 -13.65 -12.60 7.33
N VAL A 240 -13.86 -13.69 8.09
CA VAL A 240 -15.01 -13.83 9.01
C VAL A 240 -15.00 -12.77 10.11
N GLY A 241 -13.82 -12.41 10.62
CA GLY A 241 -13.66 -11.38 11.64
C GLY A 241 -13.83 -9.95 11.12
N GLY A 242 -14.16 -9.77 9.83
CA GLY A 242 -14.34 -8.45 9.23
C GLY A 242 -13.11 -7.56 9.35
N LEU A 243 -13.32 -6.25 9.53
CA LEU A 243 -12.25 -5.26 9.62
C LEU A 243 -11.52 -5.25 10.97
N SER A 244 -12.12 -5.82 12.03
CA SER A 244 -11.50 -5.86 13.37
C SER A 244 -10.46 -6.98 13.52
N ALA A 245 -10.47 -7.97 12.63
CA ALA A 245 -9.49 -9.07 12.63
C ALA A 245 -8.36 -8.80 11.62
N PRO A 246 -7.13 -8.55 12.08
CA PRO A 246 -6.01 -8.37 11.17
C PRO A 246 -5.58 -9.69 10.55
N VAL A 247 -5.04 -9.62 9.34
CA VAL A 247 -4.37 -10.76 8.69
C VAL A 247 -2.89 -10.69 9.01
N LYS A 248 -2.28 -11.82 9.33
CA LYS A 248 -0.86 -11.86 9.73
C LYS A 248 -0.08 -12.78 8.83
N ILE A 249 1.11 -12.32 8.43
CA ILE A 249 2.11 -13.13 7.75
C ILE A 249 3.07 -13.64 8.83
N VAL A 250 3.17 -14.96 8.96
CA VAL A 250 4.00 -15.65 9.93
C VAL A 250 5.15 -16.34 9.20
N GLU A 251 6.38 -16.16 9.66
CA GLU A 251 7.55 -16.81 9.10
C GLU A 251 8.36 -17.49 10.22
N GLY A 252 8.63 -18.78 10.09
CA GLY A 252 9.35 -19.53 11.11
C GLY A 252 8.66 -19.52 12.48
N GLY A 253 7.33 -19.47 12.51
CA GLY A 253 6.52 -19.47 13.73
C GLY A 253 6.40 -18.12 14.44
N LYS A 254 6.95 -17.04 13.87
CA LYS A 254 6.81 -15.68 14.41
C LYS A 254 6.04 -14.80 13.44
N THR A 255 5.16 -13.95 13.96
CA THR A 255 4.56 -12.88 13.15
C THR A 255 5.68 -12.04 12.56
N LYS A 256 5.65 -11.81 11.26
CA LYS A 256 6.58 -10.95 10.54
C LYS A 256 5.91 -9.63 10.15
N PHE A 257 4.64 -9.73 9.72
CA PHE A 257 3.81 -8.59 9.35
C PHE A 257 2.39 -8.78 9.88
N THR A 258 1.79 -7.69 10.35
CA THR A 258 0.36 -7.58 10.61
C THR A 258 -0.26 -6.61 9.61
N VAL A 259 -1.36 -7.01 8.97
CA VAL A 259 -2.13 -6.21 8.00
C VAL A 259 -3.48 -5.90 8.64
N ALA A 260 -3.58 -4.70 9.20
CA ALA A 260 -4.86 -4.12 9.62
C ALA A 260 -5.49 -3.38 8.44
N ARG A 261 -6.82 -3.38 8.37
CA ARG A 261 -7.59 -2.82 7.26
C ARG A 261 -8.67 -1.89 7.82
N ASP A 262 -8.93 -0.81 7.09
CA ASP A 262 -10.08 0.04 7.32
C ASP A 262 -10.86 0.20 6.01
N ASN A 263 -12.17 -0.05 6.06
CA ASN A 263 -13.10 -0.08 4.92
C ASN A 263 -12.67 -0.93 3.69
N LEU A 264 -11.66 -1.79 3.83
CA LEU A 264 -11.20 -2.74 2.82
C LEU A 264 -11.57 -4.16 3.27
N GLN A 265 -12.73 -4.63 2.81
CA GLN A 265 -13.37 -5.86 3.30
C GLN A 265 -12.71 -7.14 2.80
N ASP A 266 -12.05 -7.09 1.64
CA ASP A 266 -11.46 -8.25 0.98
C ASP A 266 -9.95 -8.31 1.20
N VAL A 267 -9.43 -9.54 1.16
CA VAL A 267 -7.98 -9.81 1.15
C VAL A 267 -7.64 -10.72 0.00
N VAL A 268 -6.74 -10.28 -0.88
CA VAL A 268 -6.18 -11.17 -1.90
C VAL A 268 -4.88 -11.76 -1.37
N VAL A 269 -4.75 -13.07 -1.44
CA VAL A 269 -3.48 -13.76 -1.20
C VAL A 269 -2.97 -14.27 -2.53
N TRP A 270 -1.78 -13.82 -2.93
CA TRP A 270 -1.20 -14.17 -4.22
C TRP A 270 0.28 -14.55 -4.14
N ASN A 271 0.61 -15.67 -4.77
CA ASN A 271 1.97 -16.07 -5.10
C ASN A 271 1.96 -16.73 -6.49
N PRO A 272 2.78 -16.25 -7.44
CA PRO A 272 2.76 -16.77 -8.81
C PRO A 272 3.29 -18.20 -8.92
N TRP A 273 4.08 -18.65 -7.93
CA TRP A 273 4.86 -19.87 -8.01
C TRP A 273 5.81 -19.89 -9.22
N SER A 274 6.44 -21.03 -9.48
CA SER A 274 7.51 -21.16 -10.46
C SER A 274 7.04 -20.85 -11.90
N GLU A 275 6.03 -21.56 -12.42
CA GLU A 275 5.66 -21.49 -13.83
C GLU A 275 5.21 -20.08 -14.26
N LYS A 276 4.34 -19.43 -13.47
CA LYS A 276 3.88 -18.07 -13.77
C LYS A 276 4.99 -17.04 -13.61
N ALA A 277 5.89 -17.19 -12.62
CA ALA A 277 7.06 -16.33 -12.50
C ALA A 277 7.99 -16.41 -13.72
N GLN A 278 8.15 -17.61 -14.31
CA GLN A 278 8.91 -17.79 -15.54
C GLN A 278 8.29 -17.00 -16.71
N GLY A 279 6.96 -17.01 -16.83
CA GLY A 279 6.24 -16.29 -17.89
C GLY A 279 6.24 -14.77 -17.77
N MET A 280 6.48 -14.20 -16.59
CA MET A 280 6.45 -12.75 -16.37
C MET A 280 7.79 -12.09 -16.72
N GLY A 281 7.86 -11.38 -17.85
CA GLY A 281 9.10 -10.74 -18.33
C GLY A 281 9.67 -9.65 -17.41
N ASP A 282 8.84 -9.03 -16.57
CA ASP A 282 9.22 -8.02 -15.57
C ASP A 282 9.46 -8.62 -14.18
N PHE A 283 9.42 -9.94 -14.04
CA PHE A 283 9.65 -10.68 -12.80
C PHE A 283 11.05 -11.33 -12.82
N ALA A 284 11.93 -10.82 -11.96
CA ALA A 284 13.29 -11.26 -11.73
C ALA A 284 13.71 -11.04 -10.25
N PRO A 285 14.58 -11.90 -9.70
CA PRO A 285 14.98 -13.18 -10.30
C PRO A 285 13.76 -14.11 -10.45
N LYS A 286 13.84 -15.11 -11.34
CA LYS A 286 12.71 -16.01 -11.59
C LYS A 286 12.28 -16.80 -10.35
N GLU A 287 13.25 -17.10 -9.49
CA GLU A 287 13.04 -17.70 -8.17
C GLU A 287 12.52 -16.69 -7.12
N GLY A 288 12.33 -15.42 -7.49
CA GLY A 288 11.87 -14.37 -6.58
C GLY A 288 10.50 -14.65 -5.97
N TYR A 289 9.69 -15.55 -6.54
CA TYR A 289 8.43 -16.03 -5.96
C TYR A 289 8.66 -16.69 -4.59
N LYS A 290 9.87 -17.19 -4.31
CA LYS A 290 10.26 -17.76 -3.02
C LYS A 290 10.44 -16.71 -1.93
N ASN A 291 10.61 -15.44 -2.31
CA ASN A 291 10.93 -14.34 -1.40
C ASN A 291 9.83 -13.26 -1.37
N MET A 292 8.65 -13.58 -1.89
CA MET A 292 7.52 -12.68 -1.90
C MET A 292 6.23 -13.39 -1.53
N LEU A 293 5.35 -12.64 -0.88
CA LEU A 293 3.94 -12.99 -0.73
C LEU A 293 3.12 -11.71 -0.89
N CYS A 294 2.10 -11.76 -1.75
CA CYS A 294 1.11 -10.69 -1.77
C CYS A 294 0.00 -11.00 -0.77
N VAL A 295 -0.26 -10.03 0.10
CA VAL A 295 -1.44 -9.98 0.96
C VAL A 295 -2.02 -8.59 0.77
N GLU A 296 -3.10 -8.51 0.01
CA GLU A 296 -3.56 -7.27 -0.60
C GLU A 296 -4.89 -6.87 0.02
N ALA A 297 -4.93 -5.72 0.70
CA ALA A 297 -6.17 -5.18 1.24
C ALA A 297 -6.97 -4.50 0.13
N GLY A 298 -8.26 -4.84 -0.02
CA GLY A 298 -9.10 -4.26 -1.06
C GLY A 298 -10.60 -4.28 -0.76
N SER A 299 -11.35 -3.65 -1.65
CA SER A 299 -12.79 -3.82 -1.83
C SER A 299 -12.99 -4.17 -3.30
N VAL A 300 -13.02 -5.48 -3.59
CA VAL A 300 -12.83 -6.04 -4.94
C VAL A 300 -13.74 -7.22 -5.27
N ARG A 301 -14.43 -7.79 -4.28
CA ARG A 301 -15.39 -8.86 -4.51
C ARG A 301 -16.67 -8.32 -5.13
N GLU A 302 -17.14 -7.20 -4.60
CA GLU A 302 -18.33 -6.49 -5.07
C GLU A 302 -17.94 -5.11 -5.63
N TRP A 303 -18.82 -4.52 -6.43
CA TRP A 303 -18.68 -3.13 -6.90
C TRP A 303 -19.19 -2.16 -5.83
N GLN A 304 -18.48 -1.05 -5.66
CA GLN A 304 -18.91 0.06 -4.80
C GLN A 304 -19.43 1.19 -5.69
N THR A 305 -20.70 1.56 -5.55
CA THR A 305 -21.28 2.71 -6.25
C THR A 305 -21.00 3.98 -5.45
N LEU A 306 -20.45 5.01 -6.10
CA LEU A 306 -20.33 6.36 -5.54
C LEU A 306 -21.30 7.28 -6.26
N GLU A 307 -22.21 7.92 -5.52
CA GLU A 307 -23.09 8.96 -6.05
C GLU A 307 -22.31 10.27 -6.28
N PRO A 308 -22.83 11.21 -7.09
CA PRO A 308 -22.20 12.52 -7.28
C PRO A 308 -21.92 13.24 -5.95
N GLY A 309 -20.65 13.61 -5.73
CA GLY A 309 -20.18 14.28 -4.51
C GLY A 309 -19.83 13.34 -3.35
N ASP A 310 -20.12 12.04 -3.45
CA ASP A 310 -19.72 11.07 -2.42
C ASP A 310 -18.23 10.74 -2.49
N ALA A 311 -17.72 10.23 -1.37
CA ALA A 311 -16.36 9.73 -1.27
C ALA A 311 -16.31 8.32 -0.68
N PHE A 312 -15.41 7.51 -1.22
CA PHE A 312 -14.95 6.27 -0.63
C PHE A 312 -13.58 6.51 0.01
N GLU A 313 -13.36 6.03 1.23
CA GLU A 313 -12.04 5.98 1.85
C GLU A 313 -11.74 4.56 2.30
N GLY A 314 -10.52 4.08 2.06
CA GLY A 314 -10.05 2.80 2.58
C GLY A 314 -8.55 2.85 2.89
N ALA A 315 -8.12 2.09 3.89
CA ALA A 315 -6.73 2.09 4.33
C ALA A 315 -6.22 0.70 4.71
N GLN A 316 -4.90 0.53 4.64
CA GLN A 316 -4.20 -0.55 5.33
C GLN A 316 -3.14 0.05 6.26
N THR A 317 -2.91 -0.62 7.39
CA THR A 317 -1.78 -0.37 8.26
C THR A 317 -0.95 -1.65 8.36
N LEU A 318 0.31 -1.54 7.97
CA LEU A 318 1.30 -2.61 7.99
C LEU A 318 2.18 -2.41 9.21
N THR A 319 2.19 -3.36 10.13
CA THR A 319 3.02 -3.27 11.35
C THR A 319 4.00 -4.43 11.42
N LEU A 320 5.23 -4.13 11.79
CA LEU A 320 6.26 -5.11 12.12
C LEU A 320 5.98 -5.71 13.50
N ALA A 321 6.52 -6.89 13.78
CA ALA A 321 6.42 -7.54 15.08
C ALA A 321 7.79 -7.67 15.74
#